data_AF-A0A0A1U3S8-F1
#
_entry.id   AF-A0A0A1U3S8-F1
#
_cell.length_a   1.000
_cell.length_b   1.000
_cell.length_c   1.000
_cell.angle_alpha   90.00
_cell.angle_beta   90.00
_cell.angle_gamma   90.00
#
_symmetry.space_group_name_H-M   'P 1'
#
loop_
_entity.id
_entity.type
_entity.pdbx_description
1 polymer ?
#
loop_
_entity_poly.entity_id
_entity_poly.type
_entity_poly.pdbx_seq_one_letter_code
_entity_poly.pdbx_strand_id
1 'polypeptide(L)'
;MRIVFLGRSLEGENKLSDYNLTECSKLHLVLRLRGGGISQFAIDNNLLSPGYDYDFRNINDTKAGRTYKRGGMVYKRPCGYMRYALNVIGKFDNGNDTWLGSSNSPGEWAVSYHGTDPKFADPISKNGFKVGTRNLYGRGVYCSPDVQAAAIYSTKKTDSNSRKYKIVFQNRVKTSSIKLASDNGGPSNYWYIEDPRDIRPYGILVLECS
;
A
#
# COMPACT_ATOMS: atom_id res chain seq x y z
N MET A 1 8.02 12.10 -18.39
CA MET A 1 9.03 13.16 -18.56
C MET A 1 8.30 14.41 -19.04
N ARG A 2 8.61 15.60 -18.53
CA ARG A 2 8.00 16.88 -18.96
C ARG A 2 9.09 17.92 -19.12
N ILE A 3 9.07 18.68 -20.23
CA ILE A 3 9.96 19.82 -20.44
C ILE A 3 9.18 21.08 -20.10
N VAL A 4 9.78 21.99 -19.33
CA VAL A 4 9.16 23.21 -18.83
C VAL A 4 10.01 24.43 -19.19
N PHE A 5 9.37 25.48 -19.67
CA PHE A 5 9.97 26.80 -19.91
C PHE A 5 9.10 27.88 -19.29
N LEU A 6 9.69 28.79 -18.51
CA LEU A 6 8.98 29.87 -17.80
C LEU A 6 7.72 29.40 -17.05
N GLY A 7 7.79 28.22 -16.42
CA GLY A 7 6.67 27.63 -15.67
C GLY A 7 5.58 26.97 -16.53
N ARG A 8 5.68 27.03 -17.87
CA ARG A 8 4.74 26.40 -18.81
C ARG A 8 5.26 25.07 -19.33
N SER A 9 4.37 24.08 -19.48
CA SER A 9 4.74 22.84 -20.19
C SER A 9 4.95 23.16 -21.65
N LEU A 10 5.97 22.55 -22.25
CA LEU A 10 5.97 22.37 -23.69
C LEU A 10 5.01 21.21 -24.01
N GLU A 11 4.16 21.41 -25.01
CA GLU A 11 3.18 20.44 -25.50
C GLU A 11 3.46 20.16 -26.99
N GLY A 12 3.28 18.92 -27.42
CA GLY A 12 3.77 18.44 -28.72
C GLY A 12 3.11 19.08 -29.95
N GLU A 13 1.94 19.70 -29.77
CA GLU A 13 1.20 20.36 -30.86
C GLU A 13 1.60 21.82 -31.07
N ASN A 14 2.37 22.41 -30.15
CA ASN A 14 2.79 23.81 -30.22
C ASN A 14 4.22 23.92 -30.77
N LYS A 15 4.48 24.95 -31.57
CA LYS A 15 5.82 25.27 -32.08
C LYS A 15 6.65 25.91 -30.97
N LEU A 16 7.98 25.80 -31.07
CA LEU A 16 8.89 26.47 -30.12
C LEU A 16 8.73 28.00 -30.12
N SER A 17 8.34 28.58 -31.26
CA SER A 17 8.00 30.00 -31.40
C SER A 17 6.85 30.43 -30.49
N ASP A 18 5.91 29.53 -30.21
CA ASP A 18 4.70 29.83 -29.42
C ASP A 18 5.04 30.00 -27.93
N TYR A 19 6.25 29.60 -27.53
CA TYR A 19 6.80 29.76 -26.19
C TYR A 19 7.83 30.89 -26.06
N ASN A 20 8.10 31.65 -27.13
CA ASN A 20 9.13 32.70 -27.18
C ASN A 20 10.53 32.21 -26.78
N LEU A 21 10.90 31.02 -27.24
CA LEU A 21 12.24 30.49 -27.03
C LEU A 21 13.26 31.24 -27.88
N THR A 22 14.37 31.61 -27.25
CA THR A 22 15.54 32.24 -27.86
C THR A 22 16.75 31.30 -27.79
N GLU A 23 17.80 31.60 -28.54
CA GLU A 23 19.04 30.79 -28.62
C GLU A 23 19.68 30.51 -27.25
N CYS A 24 19.46 31.38 -26.25
CA CYS A 24 20.00 31.25 -24.90
C CYS A 24 18.96 30.84 -23.84
N SER A 25 17.80 30.33 -24.25
CA SER A 25 16.72 29.95 -23.33
C SER A 25 17.05 28.71 -22.49
N LYS A 26 16.81 28.77 -21.18
CA LYS A 26 17.03 27.65 -20.25
C LYS A 26 15.76 26.82 -20.10
N LEU A 27 15.82 25.57 -20.57
CA LEU A 27 14.74 24.58 -20.41
C LEU A 27 14.96 23.76 -19.14
N HIS A 28 13.89 23.56 -18.37
CA HIS A 28 13.90 22.67 -17.21
C HIS A 28 13.33 21.31 -17.60
N LEU A 29 14.16 20.28 -17.53
CA LEU A 29 13.71 18.89 -17.65
C LEU A 29 13.17 18.41 -16.30
N VAL A 30 11.85 18.23 -16.23
CA VAL A 30 11.19 17.62 -15.07
C VAL A 30 11.08 16.12 -15.30
N LEU A 31 12.02 15.39 -14.71
CA LEU A 31 11.96 13.94 -14.62
C LEU A 31 10.98 13.55 -13.51
N ARG A 32 9.77 13.11 -13.90
CA ARG A 32 9.03 12.17 -13.06
C ARG A 32 9.71 10.83 -13.22
N LEU A 33 10.62 10.49 -12.31
CA LEU A 33 11.22 9.16 -12.23
C LEU A 33 10.11 8.15 -11.88
N ARG A 34 9.41 7.65 -12.89
CA ARG A 34 8.62 6.42 -12.80
C ARG A 34 9.60 5.25 -12.96
N GLY A 35 10.44 5.05 -11.95
CA GLY A 35 11.59 4.15 -12.05
C GLY A 35 12.09 3.58 -10.73
N GLY A 36 11.31 3.69 -9.66
CA GLY A 36 11.52 2.96 -8.41
C GLY A 36 10.68 1.68 -8.38
N GLY A 37 10.59 0.95 -9.50
CA GLY A 37 9.87 -0.32 -9.53
C GLY A 37 10.46 -1.28 -8.50
N ILE A 38 9.58 -2.03 -7.82
CA ILE A 38 9.89 -3.02 -6.78
C ILE A 38 10.62 -4.27 -7.29
N SER A 39 11.53 -4.12 -8.26
CA SER A 39 12.49 -5.16 -8.69
C SER A 39 13.22 -5.80 -7.50
N GLN A 40 13.42 -5.02 -6.43
CA GLN A 40 13.97 -5.45 -5.13
C GLN A 40 13.17 -6.57 -4.44
N PHE A 41 11.89 -6.76 -4.80
CA PHE A 41 10.96 -7.70 -4.15
C PHE A 41 10.54 -8.86 -5.06
N ALA A 42 11.05 -8.92 -6.29
CA ALA A 42 10.68 -9.94 -7.29
C ALA A 42 9.17 -10.07 -7.50
N ILE A 43 8.45 -8.93 -7.50
CA ILE A 43 7.01 -8.88 -7.76
C ILE A 43 6.81 -8.58 -9.23
N ASP A 44 5.95 -9.36 -9.88
CA ASP A 44 5.55 -9.11 -11.26
C ASP A 44 4.97 -7.68 -11.39
N ASN A 45 5.54 -6.88 -12.29
CA ASN A 45 5.10 -5.50 -12.53
C ASN A 45 3.63 -5.40 -12.95
N ASN A 46 3.05 -6.46 -13.53
CA ASN A 46 1.64 -6.51 -13.89
C ASN A 46 0.71 -6.53 -12.67
N LEU A 47 1.22 -6.92 -11.51
CA LEU A 47 0.51 -6.90 -10.24
C LEU A 47 0.45 -5.51 -9.62
N LEU A 48 1.09 -4.50 -10.23
CA LEU A 48 1.23 -3.17 -9.66
C LEU A 48 0.42 -2.13 -10.40
N SER A 49 0.03 -1.09 -9.68
CA SER A 49 -0.63 0.08 -10.24
C SER A 49 0.07 1.36 -9.79
N PRO A 50 1.25 1.69 -10.35
CA PRO A 50 2.10 2.77 -9.84
C PRO A 50 1.45 4.15 -9.81
N GLY A 51 0.37 4.36 -10.57
CA GLY A 51 -0.43 5.58 -10.52
C GLY A 51 -1.10 5.83 -9.16
N TYR A 52 -1.23 4.78 -8.35
CA TYR A 52 -1.77 4.84 -6.99
C TYR A 52 -0.69 4.64 -5.92
N ASP A 53 0.60 4.68 -6.25
CA ASP A 53 1.65 4.64 -5.23
C ASP A 53 1.54 5.86 -4.30
N TYR A 54 2.02 5.73 -3.06
CA TYR A 54 1.99 6.84 -2.12
C TYR A 54 3.16 6.78 -1.13
N ASP A 55 3.87 7.90 -0.99
CA ASP A 55 5.01 8.03 -0.10
C ASP A 55 4.57 8.58 1.28
N PHE A 56 4.59 7.72 2.30
CA PHE A 56 4.30 8.09 3.68
C PHE A 56 5.57 8.36 4.51
N ARG A 57 6.78 8.30 3.93
CA ARG A 57 8.05 8.36 4.68
C ARG A 57 8.23 9.65 5.48
N ASN A 58 7.73 10.76 4.94
CA ASN A 58 7.83 12.10 5.55
C ASN A 58 6.53 12.55 6.24
N ILE A 59 5.60 11.64 6.52
CA ILE A 59 4.32 11.93 7.17
C ILE A 59 4.39 11.55 8.64
N ASN A 60 3.87 12.43 9.50
CA ASN A 60 3.74 12.18 10.93
C ASN A 60 2.34 12.58 11.42
N ASP A 61 1.45 11.59 11.55
CA ASP A 61 0.08 11.81 12.03
C ASP A 61 -0.05 11.87 13.55
N THR A 62 0.90 11.28 14.29
CA THR A 62 0.83 11.25 15.75
C THR A 62 0.97 12.66 16.33
N LYS A 63 1.80 13.51 15.73
CA LYS A 63 1.88 14.94 16.08
C LYS A 63 0.61 15.72 15.74
N ALA A 64 -0.16 15.27 14.75
CA ALA A 64 -1.33 15.99 14.26
C ALA A 64 -2.63 15.63 14.98
N GLY A 65 -2.64 14.61 15.86
CA GLY A 65 -3.83 14.17 16.59
C GLY A 65 -4.97 13.66 15.70
N ARG A 66 -4.67 13.22 14.46
CA ARG A 66 -5.68 12.86 13.47
C ARG A 66 -6.14 11.40 13.60
N THR A 67 -7.45 11.19 13.48
CA THR A 67 -8.07 9.86 13.42
C THR A 67 -8.48 9.54 11.99
N TYR A 68 -8.14 8.35 11.50
CA TYR A 68 -8.47 7.89 10.16
C TYR A 68 -9.42 6.72 10.19
N LYS A 69 -10.43 6.74 9.32
CA LYS A 69 -11.43 5.67 9.18
C LYS A 69 -11.57 5.18 7.75
N ARG A 70 -11.81 3.88 7.61
CA ARG A 70 -12.19 3.20 6.36
C ARG A 70 -13.16 2.07 6.70
N GLY A 71 -14.23 1.91 5.92
CA GLY A 71 -15.28 0.94 6.23
C GLY A 71 -15.85 1.12 7.65
N GLY A 72 -15.90 2.36 8.15
CA GLY A 72 -16.34 2.65 9.52
C GLY A 72 -15.33 2.31 10.63
N MET A 73 -14.24 1.60 10.33
CA MET A 73 -13.23 1.17 11.30
C MET A 73 -12.05 2.14 11.38
N VAL A 74 -11.57 2.42 12.58
CA VAL A 74 -10.36 3.23 12.82
C VAL A 74 -9.11 2.43 12.48
N TYR A 75 -8.13 3.08 11.86
CA TYR A 75 -6.82 2.48 11.57
C TYR A 75 -5.69 3.52 11.65
N LYS A 76 -4.46 3.08 11.89
CA LYS A 76 -3.26 3.93 11.82
C LYS A 76 -2.72 3.93 10.40
N ARG A 77 -2.59 5.10 9.76
CA ARG A 77 -1.96 5.18 8.42
C ARG A 77 -0.50 4.73 8.49
N PRO A 78 0.07 4.18 7.39
CA PRO A 78 1.41 3.62 7.39
C PRO A 78 2.49 4.71 7.29
N CYS A 79 2.49 5.66 8.23
CA CYS A 79 3.50 6.71 8.35
C CYS A 79 4.90 6.08 8.48
N GLY A 80 5.86 6.59 7.69
CA GLY A 80 7.21 6.04 7.61
C GLY A 80 7.44 5.01 6.49
N TYR A 81 6.40 4.63 5.74
CA TYR A 81 6.49 3.59 4.70
C TYR A 81 6.40 4.18 3.29
N MET A 82 7.07 3.56 2.32
CA MET A 82 6.70 3.72 0.92
C MET A 82 5.61 2.71 0.58
N ARG A 83 4.48 3.15 0.03
CA ARG A 83 3.41 2.25 -0.45
C ARG A 83 3.47 2.10 -1.95
N TYR A 84 3.58 0.85 -2.39
CA TYR A 84 3.35 0.43 -3.77
C TYR A 84 1.94 -0.15 -3.89
N ALA A 85 1.13 0.36 -4.80
CA ALA A 85 -0.24 -0.10 -4.98
C ALA A 85 -0.29 -1.39 -5.82
N LEU A 86 -1.14 -2.32 -5.40
CA LEU A 86 -1.46 -3.50 -6.20
C LEU A 86 -2.56 -3.16 -7.21
N ASN A 87 -2.47 -3.77 -8.40
CA ASN A 87 -3.50 -3.69 -9.41
C ASN A 87 -4.68 -4.61 -9.04
N VAL A 88 -5.69 -4.03 -8.39
CA VAL A 88 -6.85 -4.75 -7.84
C VAL A 88 -8.19 -4.27 -8.36
N ILE A 89 -8.21 -3.18 -9.14
CA ILE A 89 -9.42 -2.62 -9.74
C ILE A 89 -10.03 -3.65 -10.67
N GLY A 90 -11.32 -3.91 -10.50
CA GLY A 90 -12.07 -4.89 -11.29
C GLY A 90 -11.77 -6.37 -10.97
N LYS A 91 -10.84 -6.67 -10.05
CA LYS A 91 -10.36 -8.04 -9.79
C LYS A 91 -11.35 -8.91 -9.02
N PHE A 92 -12.24 -8.28 -8.24
CA PHE A 92 -13.13 -8.98 -7.32
C PHE A 92 -14.59 -8.66 -7.61
N ASP A 93 -15.49 -9.50 -7.08
CA ASP A 93 -16.95 -9.27 -7.06
C ASP A 93 -17.53 -8.84 -8.43
N ASN A 94 -17.09 -9.49 -9.51
CA ASN A 94 -17.49 -9.20 -10.90
C ASN A 94 -17.27 -7.72 -11.31
N GLY A 95 -16.19 -7.12 -10.81
CA GLY A 95 -15.83 -5.74 -11.09
C GLY A 95 -16.39 -4.72 -10.11
N ASN A 96 -17.09 -5.16 -9.06
CA ASN A 96 -17.58 -4.26 -8.03
C ASN A 96 -16.46 -3.86 -7.04
N ASP A 97 -15.97 -2.63 -7.18
CA ASP A 97 -14.91 -2.07 -6.35
C ASP A 97 -15.39 -1.26 -5.13
N THR A 98 -16.67 -1.36 -4.72
CA THR A 98 -17.19 -0.66 -3.53
C THR A 98 -16.33 -0.91 -2.28
N TRP A 99 -15.77 -2.12 -2.13
CA TRP A 99 -14.88 -2.49 -1.01
C TRP A 99 -13.64 -1.59 -0.87
N LEU A 100 -13.16 -0.98 -1.97
CA LEU A 100 -12.00 -0.07 -2.00
C LEU A 100 -12.30 1.36 -1.60
N GLY A 101 -13.57 1.72 -1.40
CA GLY A 101 -13.99 3.09 -1.13
C GLY A 101 -13.31 3.74 0.09
N SER A 102 -13.51 5.05 0.18
CA SER A 102 -12.87 5.90 1.19
C SER A 102 -13.79 6.91 1.87
N SER A 103 -15.09 6.91 1.56
CA SER A 103 -16.09 7.80 2.14
C SER A 103 -16.76 7.21 3.40
N ASN A 104 -16.43 5.98 3.78
CA ASN A 104 -17.12 5.19 4.81
C ASN A 104 -18.58 4.90 4.45
N SER A 105 -18.87 4.79 3.16
CA SER A 105 -20.19 4.38 2.67
C SER A 105 -20.45 2.90 2.93
N PRO A 106 -21.72 2.46 2.99
CA PRO A 106 -22.07 1.04 3.07
C PRO A 106 -21.36 0.21 1.99
N GLY A 107 -20.87 -0.97 2.37
CA GLY A 107 -20.11 -1.87 1.47
C GLY A 107 -18.60 -1.61 1.43
N GLU A 108 -18.10 -0.48 1.93
CA GLU A 108 -16.67 -0.24 2.05
C GLU A 108 -16.01 -1.11 3.13
N TRP A 109 -14.79 -1.56 2.87
CA TRP A 109 -14.07 -2.46 3.77
C TRP A 109 -13.05 -1.72 4.65
N ALA A 110 -12.84 -2.25 5.86
CA ALA A 110 -11.88 -1.75 6.83
C ALA A 110 -10.44 -1.86 6.30
N VAL A 111 -9.53 -1.00 6.74
CA VAL A 111 -8.10 -1.17 6.47
C VAL A 111 -7.44 -1.99 7.57
N SER A 112 -6.62 -2.96 7.18
CA SER A 112 -5.74 -3.69 8.08
C SER A 112 -4.36 -3.90 7.46
N TYR A 113 -3.45 -4.45 8.25
CA TYR A 113 -2.07 -4.71 7.89
C TYR A 113 -1.67 -6.14 8.24
N HIS A 114 -0.85 -6.75 7.39
CA HIS A 114 -0.30 -8.09 7.61
C HIS A 114 1.20 -8.09 7.33
N GLY A 115 2.02 -8.27 8.37
CA GLY A 115 3.46 -8.46 8.22
C GLY A 115 3.77 -9.88 7.78
N THR A 116 4.68 -10.02 6.83
CA THR A 116 5.09 -11.33 6.32
C THR A 116 6.58 -11.33 5.96
N ASP A 117 7.11 -12.52 5.67
CA ASP A 117 8.43 -12.65 5.06
C ASP A 117 8.39 -12.11 3.62
N PRO A 118 9.34 -11.26 3.20
CA PRO A 118 9.40 -10.72 1.85
C PRO A 118 9.31 -11.75 0.72
N LYS A 119 9.70 -13.01 0.93
CA LYS A 119 9.55 -14.07 -0.09
C LYS A 119 8.08 -14.40 -0.41
N PHE A 120 7.14 -14.07 0.47
CA PHE A 120 5.71 -14.31 0.25
C PHE A 120 5.00 -13.14 -0.44
N ALA A 121 5.72 -12.05 -0.77
CA ALA A 121 5.13 -10.88 -1.41
C ALA A 121 4.45 -11.23 -2.74
N ASP A 122 5.16 -11.89 -3.64
CA ASP A 122 4.62 -12.28 -4.95
C ASP A 122 3.44 -13.27 -4.84
N PRO A 123 3.55 -14.42 -4.14
CA PRO A 123 2.44 -15.38 -4.08
C PRO A 123 1.19 -14.83 -3.39
N ILE A 124 1.32 -13.96 -2.39
CA ILE A 124 0.17 -13.30 -1.74
C ILE A 124 -0.44 -12.24 -2.67
N SER A 125 0.37 -11.44 -3.36
CA SER A 125 -0.13 -10.43 -4.31
C SER A 125 -0.90 -11.06 -5.47
N LYS A 126 -0.40 -12.20 -5.97
CA LYS A 126 -1.00 -12.95 -7.07
C LYS A 126 -2.28 -13.67 -6.64
N ASN A 127 -2.21 -14.46 -5.57
CA ASN A 127 -3.24 -15.46 -5.22
C ASN A 127 -4.09 -15.08 -4.01
N GLY A 128 -3.81 -13.96 -3.35
CA GLY A 128 -4.43 -13.61 -2.07
C GLY A 128 -3.87 -14.40 -0.90
N PHE A 129 -4.49 -14.24 0.27
CA PHE A 129 -4.05 -14.91 1.49
C PHE A 129 -4.51 -16.37 1.54
N LYS A 130 -3.77 -17.16 2.32
CA LYS A 130 -4.17 -18.50 2.74
C LYS A 130 -4.16 -18.55 4.27
N VAL A 131 -5.08 -19.29 4.87
CA VAL A 131 -5.10 -19.51 6.32
C VAL A 131 -3.82 -20.24 6.72
N GLY A 132 -3.08 -19.66 7.67
CA GLY A 132 -1.86 -20.26 8.20
C GLY A 132 -2.12 -21.38 9.20
N THR A 133 -1.05 -22.03 9.64
CA THR A 133 -1.11 -23.04 10.71
C THR A 133 -1.13 -22.41 12.10
N ARG A 134 -0.63 -21.17 12.25
CA ARG A 134 -0.54 -20.46 13.52
C ARG A 134 -1.87 -19.78 13.86
N ASN A 135 -2.67 -20.47 14.67
CA ASN A 135 -4.06 -20.12 15.00
C ASN A 135 -4.25 -19.81 16.50
N LEU A 136 -3.40 -18.92 17.04
CA LEU A 136 -3.27 -18.66 18.48
C LEU A 136 -4.57 -18.24 19.18
N TYR A 137 -5.39 -17.43 18.51
CA TYR A 137 -6.66 -16.88 19.01
C TYR A 137 -7.87 -17.38 18.20
N GLY A 138 -7.67 -18.31 17.29
CA GLY A 138 -8.66 -18.72 16.29
C GLY A 138 -8.02 -19.02 14.94
N ARG A 139 -8.73 -19.79 14.11
CA ARG A 139 -8.27 -20.16 12.77
C ARG A 139 -8.48 -19.01 11.80
N GLY A 140 -7.42 -18.47 11.19
CA GLY A 140 -7.60 -17.41 10.19
C GLY A 140 -6.34 -16.71 9.73
N VAL A 141 -6.52 -15.70 8.88
CA VAL A 141 -5.48 -14.76 8.46
C VAL A 141 -5.41 -13.64 9.47
N TYR A 142 -4.30 -13.55 10.19
CA TYR A 142 -4.07 -12.53 11.21
C TYR A 142 -3.69 -11.19 10.60
N CYS A 143 -4.28 -10.12 11.10
CA CYS A 143 -3.97 -8.76 10.69
C CYS A 143 -4.21 -7.77 11.83
N SER A 144 -3.86 -6.51 11.62
CA SER A 144 -4.05 -5.45 12.61
C SER A 144 -4.43 -4.14 11.92
N PRO A 145 -5.30 -3.28 12.51
CA PRO A 145 -5.47 -1.89 12.07
C PRO A 145 -4.26 -1.01 12.42
N ASP A 146 -3.27 -1.56 13.13
CA ASP A 146 -2.02 -0.90 13.49
C ASP A 146 -0.85 -1.52 12.68
N VAL A 147 -0.30 -0.72 11.77
CA VAL A 147 0.84 -1.12 10.92
C VAL A 147 2.06 -1.53 11.74
N GLN A 148 2.30 -0.91 12.91
CA GLN A 148 3.45 -1.22 13.75
C GLN A 148 3.29 -2.60 14.39
N ALA A 149 2.07 -2.93 14.85
CA ALA A 149 1.76 -4.25 15.38
C ALA A 149 1.95 -5.34 14.31
N ALA A 150 1.45 -5.10 13.09
CA ALA A 150 1.64 -6.02 11.98
C ALA A 150 3.12 -6.18 11.58
N ALA A 151 3.90 -5.10 11.58
CA ALA A 151 5.31 -5.10 11.17
C ALA A 151 6.24 -5.95 12.06
N ILE A 152 5.81 -6.28 13.28
CA ILE A 152 6.54 -7.21 14.17
C ILE A 152 6.64 -8.61 13.54
N TYR A 153 5.65 -9.00 12.73
CA TYR A 153 5.60 -10.29 12.05
C TYR A 153 6.29 -10.30 10.68
N SER A 154 6.82 -9.15 10.24
CA SER A 154 7.64 -9.07 9.03
C SER A 154 9.10 -9.36 9.33
N THR A 155 9.72 -10.21 8.51
CA THR A 155 11.17 -10.47 8.56
C THR A 155 11.93 -9.38 7.81
N LYS A 156 13.16 -9.09 8.28
CA LYS A 156 14.06 -8.14 7.60
C LYS A 156 14.72 -8.85 6.42
N LYS A 157 14.82 -8.16 5.28
CA LYS A 157 15.59 -8.60 4.11
C LYS A 157 16.58 -7.52 3.71
N THR A 158 17.71 -7.94 3.17
CA THR A 158 18.76 -7.05 2.65
C THR A 158 18.71 -7.08 1.14
N ASP A 159 18.81 -5.92 0.49
CA ASP A 159 18.92 -5.84 -0.97
C ASP A 159 20.37 -5.91 -1.47
N SER A 160 20.54 -5.84 -2.79
CA SER A 160 21.85 -5.80 -3.45
C SER A 160 22.70 -4.58 -3.08
N ASN A 161 22.09 -3.53 -2.52
CA ASN A 161 22.74 -2.30 -2.10
C ASN A 161 22.95 -2.26 -0.57
N SER A 162 22.86 -3.41 0.11
CA SER A 162 23.01 -3.56 1.57
C SER A 162 21.97 -2.80 2.41
N ARG A 163 20.87 -2.33 1.80
CA ARG A 163 19.76 -1.71 2.54
C ARG A 163 18.88 -2.79 3.13
N LYS A 164 18.54 -2.63 4.40
CA LYS A 164 17.63 -3.53 5.11
C LYS A 164 16.21 -3.00 5.01
N TYR A 165 15.26 -3.88 4.79
CA TYR A 165 13.85 -3.50 4.71
C TYR A 165 12.94 -4.58 5.28
N LYS A 166 11.71 -4.16 5.60
CA LYS A 166 10.57 -5.03 5.92
C LYS A 166 9.43 -4.77 4.94
N ILE A 167 8.57 -5.78 4.75
CA ILE A 167 7.33 -5.62 4.00
C ILE A 167 6.10 -5.87 4.86
N VAL A 168 5.08 -5.05 4.63
CA VAL A 168 3.77 -5.23 5.26
C VAL A 168 2.72 -5.07 4.17
N PHE A 169 1.80 -6.02 4.07
CA PHE A 169 0.64 -5.84 3.21
C PHE A 169 -0.33 -4.85 3.85
N GLN A 170 -0.80 -3.91 3.06
CA GLN A 170 -1.98 -3.12 3.36
C GLN A 170 -3.18 -3.79 2.71
N ASN A 171 -4.19 -4.09 3.54
CA ASN A 171 -5.34 -4.90 3.16
C ASN A 171 -6.64 -4.11 3.32
N ARG A 172 -7.66 -4.57 2.60
CA ARG A 172 -9.05 -4.32 2.95
C ARG A 172 -9.67 -5.57 3.56
N VAL A 173 -10.49 -5.38 4.59
CA VAL A 173 -11.15 -6.44 5.34
C VAL A 173 -12.65 -6.19 5.42
N LYS A 174 -13.45 -7.19 5.07
CA LYS A 174 -14.90 -7.12 5.23
C LYS A 174 -15.25 -6.97 6.71
N THR A 175 -15.91 -5.87 7.05
CA THR A 175 -16.12 -5.44 8.45
C THR A 175 -16.88 -6.49 9.27
N SER A 176 -17.88 -7.14 8.68
CA SER A 176 -18.66 -8.22 9.28
C SER A 176 -17.87 -9.49 9.60
N SER A 177 -16.70 -9.66 8.98
CA SER A 177 -15.88 -10.87 9.08
C SER A 177 -14.71 -10.69 10.06
N ILE A 178 -14.58 -9.52 10.68
CA ILE A 178 -13.55 -9.23 11.67
C ILE A 178 -13.86 -10.00 12.96
N LYS A 179 -12.93 -10.86 13.38
CA LYS A 179 -12.89 -11.44 14.72
C LYS A 179 -11.79 -10.77 15.53
N LEU A 180 -12.10 -10.34 16.75
CA LEU A 180 -11.10 -9.73 17.63
C LEU A 180 -10.30 -10.83 18.33
N ALA A 181 -8.98 -10.68 18.35
CA ALA A 181 -8.12 -11.56 19.13
C ALA A 181 -8.39 -11.46 20.64
N SER A 182 -8.82 -10.29 21.12
CA SER A 182 -9.16 -10.04 22.53
C SER A 182 -10.25 -10.95 23.07
N ASP A 183 -11.17 -11.38 22.20
CA ASP A 183 -12.25 -12.30 22.57
C ASP A 183 -11.70 -13.68 22.98
N ASN A 184 -10.46 -13.98 22.62
CA ASN A 184 -9.74 -15.20 22.96
C ASN A 184 -8.43 -14.92 23.73
N GLY A 185 -8.40 -13.84 24.53
CA GLY A 185 -7.27 -13.50 25.39
C GLY A 185 -6.06 -12.88 24.68
N GLY A 186 -6.22 -12.47 23.42
CA GLY A 186 -5.20 -11.75 22.66
C GLY A 186 -5.25 -10.22 22.84
N PRO A 187 -4.38 -9.47 22.15
CA PRO A 187 -4.38 -8.02 22.23
C PRO A 187 -5.55 -7.41 21.44
N SER A 188 -6.09 -6.29 21.91
CA SER A 188 -7.29 -5.64 21.35
C SER A 188 -7.10 -5.06 19.95
N ASN A 189 -5.86 -4.83 19.52
CA ASN A 189 -5.53 -4.34 18.18
C ASN A 189 -5.15 -5.46 17.20
N TYR A 190 -5.57 -6.70 17.45
CA TYR A 190 -5.35 -7.84 16.55
C TYR A 190 -6.68 -8.41 16.07
N TRP A 191 -6.75 -8.65 14.77
CA TRP A 191 -7.89 -9.27 14.11
C TRP A 191 -7.45 -10.58 13.47
N TYR A 192 -8.38 -11.50 13.29
CA TYR A 192 -8.19 -12.64 12.41
C TYR A 192 -9.43 -12.84 11.54
N ILE A 193 -9.21 -13.24 10.30
CA ILE A 193 -10.25 -13.42 9.29
C ILE A 193 -10.27 -14.89 8.88
N GLU A 194 -11.39 -15.57 9.15
CA GLU A 194 -11.53 -17.01 8.95
C GLU A 194 -11.59 -17.37 7.46
N ASP A 195 -12.32 -16.58 6.67
CA ASP A 195 -12.42 -16.72 5.21
C ASP A 195 -11.40 -15.81 4.50
N PRO A 196 -10.38 -16.36 3.81
CA PRO A 196 -9.41 -15.55 3.08
C PRO A 196 -10.00 -14.65 1.98
N ARG A 197 -11.23 -14.89 1.52
CA ARG A 197 -11.92 -14.03 0.53
C ARG A 197 -12.33 -12.68 1.11
N ASP A 198 -12.46 -12.60 2.44
CA ASP A 198 -12.85 -11.41 3.19
C ASP A 198 -11.66 -10.54 3.62
N ILE A 199 -10.44 -10.87 3.15
CA ILE A 199 -9.24 -10.05 3.30
C ILE A 199 -8.47 -9.97 1.98
N ARG A 200 -8.35 -8.75 1.44
CA ARG A 200 -7.76 -8.51 0.11
C ARG A 200 -6.55 -7.59 0.24
N PRO A 201 -5.34 -8.01 -0.16
CA PRO A 201 -4.20 -7.10 -0.23
C PRO A 201 -4.43 -6.10 -1.38
N TYR A 202 -4.20 -4.80 -1.12
CA TYR A 202 -4.29 -3.76 -2.16
C TYR A 202 -3.05 -2.84 -2.21
N GLY A 203 -2.11 -3.03 -1.30
CA GLY A 203 -0.84 -2.34 -1.33
C GLY A 203 0.25 -3.09 -0.57
N ILE A 204 1.49 -2.81 -0.94
CA ILE A 204 2.69 -3.31 -0.31
C ILE A 204 3.40 -2.12 0.30
N LEU A 205 3.63 -2.20 1.60
CA LEU A 205 4.33 -1.18 2.38
C LEU A 205 5.76 -1.64 2.58
N VAL A 206 6.70 -0.78 2.21
CA VAL A 206 8.13 -1.00 2.40
C VAL A 206 8.62 -0.05 3.47
N LEU A 207 9.19 -0.63 4.53
CA LEU A 207 9.88 0.08 5.59
C LEU A 207 11.38 -0.14 5.44
N GLU A 208 12.12 0.92 5.16
CA GLU A 208 13.57 0.90 5.26
C GLU A 208 13.99 0.85 6.74
N CYS A 209 14.89 -0.07 7.05
CA CYS A 209 15.40 -0.28 8.40
C CYS A 209 16.79 0.35 8.51
N SER A 210 17.04 1.06 9.60
CA SER A 210 18.38 1.37 10.08
C SER A 210 19.16 0.10 10.46
#